data_AF-A0A970CW28-F1
#
_entry.id   AF-A0A970CW28-F1
#
_cell.length_a   1.000
_cell.length_b   1.000
_cell.length_c   1.000
_cell.angle_alpha   90.00
_cell.angle_beta   90.00
_cell.angle_gamma   90.00
#
_symmetry.space_group_name_H-M   'P 1'
#
loop_
_entity.id
_entity.type
_entity.pdbx_description
1 polymer ?
#
loop_
_entity_poly.entity_id
_entity_poly.type
_entity_poly.pdbx_seq_one_letter_code
_entity_poly.pdbx_strand_id
1 'polypeptide(L)'
;MEEDIKKYGSKDVVKAAIMIALTSDREEENRLKEQLARKGIKTAAVDYGGEFINSVMKIVERAVVSSKREGIIEESHNQEGAVAGAAREALTQIMPKALGLNVGGKIAVARSGEHISVAVFFGIGLLHLNEIAIGTGHRVV
;
A
#
# COMPACT_ATOMS: atom_id res chain seq x y z
N MET A 1 9.70 7.41 -32.72
CA MET A 1 8.77 8.11 -31.83
C MET A 1 9.14 7.66 -30.43
N GLU A 2 9.90 8.48 -29.71
CA GLU A 2 10.07 8.31 -28.27
C GLU A 2 8.69 8.60 -27.65
N GLU A 3 8.05 7.58 -27.09
CA GLU A 3 6.90 7.80 -26.22
C GLU A 3 7.40 8.64 -25.05
N ASP A 4 6.94 9.89 -24.94
CA ASP A 4 7.12 10.72 -23.75
C ASP A 4 6.66 9.89 -22.54
N ILE A 5 7.61 9.35 -21.78
CA ILE A 5 7.34 8.64 -20.53
C ILE A 5 6.76 9.70 -19.60
N LYS A 6 5.42 9.78 -19.56
CA LYS A 6 4.69 10.68 -18.68
C LYS A 6 5.14 10.39 -17.26
N LYS A 7 5.98 11.25 -16.69
CA LYS A 7 6.53 11.09 -15.34
C LYS A 7 5.37 11.28 -14.36
N TYR A 8 4.85 10.18 -13.84
CA TYR A 8 3.73 10.20 -12.90
C TYR A 8 4.18 10.84 -11.59
N GLY A 9 3.41 11.82 -11.10
CA GLY A 9 3.75 12.57 -9.89
C GLY A 9 3.23 11.90 -8.62
N SER A 10 3.50 12.50 -7.46
CA SER A 10 3.06 12.00 -6.15
C SER A 10 1.58 11.63 -6.10
N LYS A 11 0.70 12.46 -6.69
CA LYS A 11 -0.75 12.23 -6.71
C LYS A 11 -1.14 10.96 -7.46
N ASP A 12 -0.46 10.66 -8.55
CA ASP A 12 -0.79 9.51 -9.38
C ASP A 12 -0.34 8.21 -8.72
N VAL A 13 0.83 8.22 -8.08
CA VAL A 13 1.33 7.06 -7.31
C VAL A 13 0.45 6.78 -6.10
N VAL A 14 -0.01 7.82 -5.39
CA VAL A 14 -0.98 7.65 -4.29
C VAL A 14 -2.30 7.07 -4.80
N LYS A 15 -2.83 7.57 -5.91
CA LYS A 15 -4.05 7.00 -6.53
C LYS A 15 -3.85 5.53 -6.90
N ALA A 16 -2.72 5.18 -7.50
CA ALA A 16 -2.40 3.81 -7.87
C ALA A 16 -2.38 2.87 -6.65
N ALA A 17 -1.73 3.29 -5.55
CA ALA A 17 -1.74 2.53 -4.30
C ALA A 17 -3.17 2.34 -3.75
N ILE A 18 -3.97 3.41 -3.73
CA ILE A 18 -5.38 3.33 -3.29
C ILE A 18 -6.17 2.34 -4.14
N MET A 19 -6.09 2.45 -5.47
CA MET A 19 -6.86 1.59 -6.36
C MET A 19 -6.49 0.11 -6.16
N ILE A 20 -5.22 -0.20 -5.95
CA ILE A 20 -4.77 -1.56 -5.64
C ILE A 20 -5.27 -2.03 -4.26
N ALA A 21 -5.28 -1.16 -3.25
CA ALA A 21 -5.81 -1.51 -1.93
C ALA A 21 -7.33 -1.79 -1.94
N LEU A 22 -8.06 -1.22 -2.89
CA LEU A 22 -9.51 -1.36 -3.02
C LEU A 22 -9.94 -2.62 -3.79
N THR A 23 -9.02 -3.36 -4.41
CA THR A 23 -9.40 -4.54 -5.20
C THR A 23 -9.94 -5.66 -4.31
N SER A 24 -11.00 -6.30 -4.78
CA SER A 24 -11.76 -7.28 -4.00
C SER A 24 -11.21 -8.70 -4.12
N ASP A 25 -10.56 -9.01 -5.23
CA ASP A 25 -10.01 -10.33 -5.53
C ASP A 25 -8.68 -10.25 -6.29
N ARG A 26 -8.05 -11.42 -6.47
CA ARG A 26 -6.75 -11.54 -7.13
C ARG A 26 -6.80 -11.26 -8.63
N GLU A 27 -7.91 -11.52 -9.30
CA GLU A 27 -8.03 -11.29 -10.75
C GLU A 27 -8.11 -9.79 -11.04
N GLU A 28 -8.94 -9.07 -10.29
CA GLU A 28 -9.03 -7.62 -10.35
C GLU A 28 -7.68 -6.96 -10.02
N GLU A 29 -7.01 -7.44 -8.98
CA GLU A 29 -5.69 -6.98 -8.59
C GLU A 29 -4.67 -7.17 -9.72
N ASN A 30 -4.57 -8.37 -10.30
CA ASN A 30 -3.62 -8.65 -11.37
C ASN A 30 -3.90 -7.79 -12.61
N ARG A 31 -5.17 -7.68 -13.01
CA ARG A 31 -5.57 -6.82 -14.13
C ARG A 31 -5.16 -5.37 -13.90
N LEU A 32 -5.37 -4.85 -12.70
CA LEU A 32 -5.03 -3.47 -12.36
C LEU A 32 -3.51 -3.27 -12.26
N LYS A 33 -2.78 -4.23 -11.69
CA LYS A 33 -1.31 -4.26 -11.67
C LYS A 33 -0.74 -4.16 -13.08
N GLU A 34 -1.25 -4.95 -14.03
CA GLU A 34 -0.80 -4.90 -15.43
C GLU A 34 -1.10 -3.54 -16.09
N GLN A 35 -2.29 -2.98 -15.86
CA GLN A 35 -2.66 -1.68 -16.41
C GLN A 35 -1.77 -0.55 -15.89
N LEU A 36 -1.43 -0.58 -14.60
CA LEU A 36 -0.53 0.39 -13.97
C LEU A 36 0.93 0.19 -14.41
N ALA A 37 1.36 -1.06 -14.59
CA ALA A 37 2.68 -1.38 -15.09
C ALA A 37 2.92 -0.85 -16.52
N ARG A 38 1.92 -0.93 -17.40
CA ARG A 38 1.96 -0.29 -18.74
C ARG A 38 2.09 1.23 -18.67
N LYS A 39 1.67 1.83 -17.56
CA LYS A 39 1.84 3.25 -17.26
C LYS A 39 3.16 3.53 -16.51
N GLY A 40 4.05 2.55 -16.32
CA GLY A 40 5.29 2.77 -15.57
C GLY A 40 5.08 2.97 -14.06
N ILE A 41 3.96 2.50 -13.52
CA ILE A 41 3.70 2.45 -12.07
C ILE A 41 3.74 0.99 -11.63
N LYS A 42 4.77 0.63 -10.85
CA LYS A 42 4.87 -0.70 -10.26
C LYS A 42 4.07 -0.75 -8.97
N THR A 43 3.38 -1.85 -8.71
CA THR A 43 2.52 -1.98 -7.53
C THR A 43 2.58 -3.36 -6.90
N ALA A 44 2.39 -3.43 -5.59
CA ALA A 44 2.30 -4.65 -4.79
C ALA A 44 1.09 -4.53 -3.87
N ALA A 45 0.51 -5.66 -3.49
CA ALA A 45 -0.56 -5.71 -2.52
C ALA A 45 -0.36 -6.92 -1.59
N VAL A 46 -0.81 -6.77 -0.34
CA VAL A 46 -0.78 -7.81 0.67
C VAL A 46 -2.06 -7.76 1.48
N ASP A 47 -2.72 -8.91 1.63
CA ASP A 47 -3.87 -9.05 2.50
C ASP A 47 -3.43 -9.21 3.96
N TYR A 48 -4.21 -8.62 4.86
CA TYR A 48 -4.00 -8.69 6.29
C TYR A 48 -5.33 -8.92 7.03
N GLY A 49 -5.27 -9.69 8.11
CA GLY A 49 -6.39 -9.93 9.01
C GLY A 49 -5.91 -10.27 10.42
N GLY A 50 -6.55 -9.68 11.42
CA GLY A 50 -6.29 -9.94 12.85
C GLY A 50 -6.26 -8.67 13.70
N GLU A 51 -5.79 -8.82 14.93
CA GLU A 51 -5.72 -7.71 15.90
C GLU A 51 -4.79 -6.60 15.41
N PHE A 52 -5.26 -5.35 15.42
CA PHE A 52 -4.54 -4.23 14.83
C PHE A 52 -3.17 -3.98 15.51
N ILE A 53 -3.16 -3.80 16.84
CA ILE A 53 -1.97 -3.37 17.60
C ILE A 53 -0.84 -4.39 17.45
N ASN A 54 -1.14 -5.66 17.66
CA ASN A 54 -0.16 -6.75 17.64
C ASN A 54 0.45 -7.01 16.26
N SER A 55 -0.11 -6.41 15.22
CA SER A 55 0.28 -6.67 13.84
C SER A 55 0.76 -5.47 13.06
N VAL A 56 0.75 -4.26 13.63
CA VAL A 56 1.33 -3.07 12.98
C VAL A 56 2.73 -3.37 12.44
N MET A 57 3.60 -3.95 13.27
CA MET A 57 4.96 -4.30 12.86
C MET A 57 5.00 -5.33 11.72
N LYS A 58 4.14 -6.36 11.79
CA LYS A 58 4.04 -7.39 10.75
C LYS A 58 3.51 -6.83 9.42
N ILE A 59 2.57 -5.89 9.47
CA ILE A 59 2.04 -5.22 8.28
C ILE A 59 3.14 -4.41 7.60
N VAL A 60 3.89 -3.62 8.37
CA VAL A 60 5.00 -2.81 7.86
C VAL A 60 6.08 -3.70 7.25
N GLU A 61 6.50 -4.76 7.94
CA GLU A 61 7.50 -5.71 7.45
C GLU A 61 7.04 -6.37 6.14
N ARG A 62 5.79 -6.84 6.08
CA ARG A 62 5.22 -7.45 4.87
C ARG A 62 5.17 -6.46 3.70
N ALA A 63 4.85 -5.19 3.94
CA ALA A 63 4.87 -4.18 2.88
C ALA A 63 6.27 -4.03 2.28
N VAL A 64 7.32 -4.01 3.11
CA VAL A 64 8.72 -3.93 2.66
C VAL A 64 9.12 -5.20 1.90
N VAL A 65 8.85 -6.38 2.47
CA VAL A 65 9.21 -7.67 1.85
C VAL A 65 8.52 -7.86 0.50
N SER A 66 7.22 -7.56 0.41
CA SER A 66 6.48 -7.68 -0.85
C SER A 66 6.95 -6.65 -1.88
N SER A 67 7.29 -5.43 -1.46
CA SER A 67 7.84 -4.42 -2.37
C SER A 67 9.17 -4.85 -2.99
N LYS A 68 10.03 -5.52 -2.21
CA LYS A 68 11.28 -6.11 -2.72
C LYS A 68 11.02 -7.24 -3.69
N ARG A 69 10.16 -8.18 -3.30
CA ARG A 69 9.82 -9.37 -4.11
C ARG A 69 9.22 -8.99 -5.47
N GLU A 70 8.38 -7.95 -5.50
CA GLU A 70 7.72 -7.45 -6.72
C GLU A 70 8.62 -6.48 -7.51
N GLY A 71 9.88 -6.26 -7.10
CA GLY A 71 10.84 -5.39 -7.79
C GLY A 71 10.41 -3.92 -7.84
N ILE A 72 9.64 -3.48 -6.84
CA ILE A 72 9.22 -2.08 -6.64
C ILE A 72 10.35 -1.28 -6.01
N ILE A 73 11.06 -1.89 -5.06
CA ILE A 73 12.22 -1.31 -4.40
C ILE A 73 13.43 -2.23 -4.53
N GLU A 74 14.61 -1.63 -4.51
CA GLU A 74 15.89 -2.30 -4.40
C GLU A 74 16.21 -2.63 -2.94
N GLU A 75 17.13 -3.58 -2.73
CA GLU A 75 17.66 -3.94 -1.41
C GLU A 75 18.62 -2.85 -0.88
N SER A 76 18.06 -1.67 -0.61
CA SER A 76 18.77 -0.52 -0.06
C SER A 76 18.06 0.01 1.17
N HIS A 77 18.83 0.42 2.18
CA HIS A 77 18.30 0.88 3.46
C HIS A 77 17.37 2.10 3.29
N ASN A 78 17.68 2.99 2.34
CA ASN A 78 16.88 4.17 2.05
C ASN A 78 15.48 3.81 1.51
N GLN A 79 15.40 2.89 0.55
CA GLN A 79 14.11 2.52 -0.05
C GLN A 79 13.27 1.64 0.89
N GLU A 80 13.90 0.74 1.64
CA GLU A 80 13.22 -0.02 2.69
C GLU A 80 12.64 0.90 3.77
N GLY A 81 13.44 1.85 4.25
CA GLY A 81 13.02 2.84 5.23
C GLY A 81 11.88 3.73 4.72
N ALA A 82 11.88 4.06 3.42
CA ALA A 82 10.81 4.84 2.81
C ALA A 82 9.48 4.08 2.78
N VAL A 83 9.47 2.81 2.36
CA VAL A 83 8.25 1.99 2.39
C VAL A 83 7.78 1.79 3.83
N ALA A 84 8.70 1.50 4.76
CA ALA A 84 8.35 1.31 6.17
C ALA A 84 7.75 2.58 6.79
N GLY A 85 8.34 3.74 6.50
CA GLY A 85 7.85 5.04 6.95
C GLY A 85 6.49 5.40 6.37
N ALA A 86 6.31 5.19 5.06
CA ALA A 86 5.02 5.42 4.38
C ALA A 86 3.93 4.49 4.92
N ALA A 87 4.24 3.20 5.14
CA ALA A 87 3.30 2.25 5.71
C ALA A 87 2.90 2.63 7.14
N ARG A 88 3.86 3.04 7.97
CA ARG A 88 3.60 3.47 9.34
C ARG A 88 2.70 4.71 9.38
N GLU A 89 2.95 5.68 8.51
CA GLU A 89 2.09 6.87 8.38
C GLU A 89 0.66 6.53 7.96
N ALA A 90 0.51 5.64 6.98
CA ALA A 90 -0.80 5.15 6.57
C ALA A 90 -1.55 4.48 7.73
N LEU A 91 -0.87 3.65 8.52
CA LEU A 91 -1.45 2.97 9.67
C LEU A 91 -1.81 3.94 10.82
N THR A 92 -1.02 4.99 11.06
CA THR A 92 -1.31 6.00 12.07
C THR A 92 -2.63 6.72 11.80
N GLN A 93 -3.01 6.92 10.54
CA GLN A 93 -4.32 7.50 10.18
C GLN A 93 -5.50 6.59 10.56
N ILE A 94 -5.28 5.26 10.56
CA ILE A 94 -6.32 4.28 10.91
C ILE A 94 -6.42 4.02 12.42
N MET A 95 -5.31 4.22 13.12
CA MET A 95 -5.16 3.87 14.54
C MET A 95 -6.30 4.36 15.45
N PRO A 96 -6.82 5.60 15.34
CA PRO A 96 -7.91 6.07 16.20
C PRO A 96 -9.19 5.23 16.11
N LYS A 97 -9.43 4.59 14.96
CA LYS A 97 -10.61 3.74 14.73
C LYS A 97 -10.36 2.27 15.06
N ALA A 98 -9.11 1.80 14.95
CA ALA A 98 -8.76 0.38 15.02
C ALA A 98 -8.12 -0.06 16.34
N LEU A 99 -7.84 0.87 17.26
CA LEU A 99 -7.16 0.57 18.52
C LEU A 99 -7.99 -0.42 19.36
N GLY A 100 -7.40 -1.57 19.69
CA GLY A 100 -8.07 -2.63 20.46
C GLY A 100 -9.08 -3.46 19.67
N LEU A 101 -9.14 -3.30 18.34
CA LEU A 101 -10.07 -4.01 17.47
C LEU A 101 -9.35 -4.92 16.46
N ASN A 102 -10.12 -5.83 15.87
CA ASN A 102 -9.67 -6.63 14.74
C ASN A 102 -9.88 -5.85 13.44
N VAL A 103 -8.91 -5.97 12.54
CA VAL A 103 -9.00 -5.40 11.20
C VAL A 103 -8.81 -6.49 10.14
N GLY A 104 -9.41 -6.27 8.98
CA GLY A 104 -9.21 -7.07 7.79
C GLY A 104 -9.18 -6.19 6.55
N GLY A 105 -8.29 -6.48 5.61
CA GLY A 105 -8.24 -5.79 4.34
C GLY A 105 -6.85 -5.85 3.74
N LYS A 106 -6.45 -4.78 3.05
CA LYS A 106 -5.30 -4.82 2.15
C LYS A 106 -4.36 -3.64 2.39
N ILE A 107 -3.06 -3.91 2.29
CA ILE A 107 -2.02 -2.91 2.18
C ILE A 107 -1.45 -2.97 0.76
N ALA A 108 -1.35 -1.81 0.11
CA ALA A 108 -0.83 -1.68 -1.24
C ALA A 108 0.35 -0.73 -1.26
N VAL A 109 1.34 -1.03 -2.08
CA VAL A 109 2.50 -0.19 -2.35
C VAL A 109 2.52 0.14 -3.83
N ALA A 110 2.81 1.39 -4.18
CA ALA A 110 3.00 1.83 -5.54
C ALA A 110 4.28 2.65 -5.67
N ARG A 111 4.96 2.53 -6.81
CA ARG A 111 6.12 3.35 -7.15
C ARG A 111 6.09 3.79 -8.61
N SER A 112 6.47 5.04 -8.83
CA SER A 112 6.90 5.54 -10.15
C SER A 112 8.04 6.53 -9.98
N GLY A 113 9.18 6.26 -10.61
CA GLY A 113 10.41 7.03 -10.40
C GLY A 113 10.81 7.08 -8.91
N GLU A 114 10.92 8.30 -8.38
CA GLU A 114 11.32 8.62 -7.01
C GLU A 114 10.14 8.59 -6.03
N HIS A 115 8.91 8.46 -6.51
CA HIS A 115 7.73 8.48 -5.66
C HIS A 115 7.34 7.08 -5.21
N ILE A 116 7.25 6.89 -3.90
CA ILE A 116 6.73 5.68 -3.26
C ILE A 116 5.49 6.05 -2.46
N SER A 117 4.41 5.29 -2.61
CA SER A 117 3.21 5.44 -1.81
C SER A 117 2.78 4.11 -1.23
N VAL A 118 2.24 4.16 -0.01
CA VAL A 118 1.56 3.04 0.63
C VAL A 118 0.12 3.47 0.92
N ALA A 119 -0.83 2.57 0.66
CA ALA A 119 -2.23 2.73 1.03
C ALA A 119 -2.69 1.52 1.84
N VAL A 120 -3.50 1.75 2.87
CA VAL A 120 -4.17 0.71 3.64
C VAL A 120 -5.67 0.92 3.52
N PHE A 121 -6.42 -0.15 3.27
CA PHE A 121 -7.87 -0.14 3.26
C PHE A 121 -8.37 -1.28 4.11
N PHE A 122 -8.96 -0.95 5.27
CA PHE A 122 -9.37 -1.92 6.26
C PHE A 122 -10.86 -1.78 6.61
N GLY A 123 -11.52 -2.93 6.71
CA GLY A 123 -12.67 -3.10 7.56
C GLY A 123 -12.21 -3.32 9.00
N ILE A 124 -12.86 -2.64 9.94
CA ILE A 124 -12.60 -2.69 11.37
C ILE A 124 -13.84 -3.31 12.01
N GLY A 125 -13.66 -4.46 12.64
CA GLY A 125 -14.75 -5.26 13.18
C GLY A 125 -14.87 -5.14 14.69
N LEU A 126 -16.09 -4.86 15.15
CA LEU A 126 -16.54 -5.08 16.53
C LEU A 126 -17.94 -5.71 16.50
N LEU A 127 -18.06 -6.99 16.86
CA LEU A 127 -19.33 -7.73 16.86
C LEU A 127 -20.02 -7.71 15.49
N HIS A 128 -21.14 -6.98 15.37
CA HIS A 128 -21.93 -6.82 14.14
C HIS A 128 -21.69 -5.46 13.45
N LEU A 129 -20.78 -4.64 13.97
CA LEU A 129 -20.44 -3.32 13.44
C LEU A 129 -19.18 -3.42 12.59
N ASN A 130 -19.26 -2.90 11.37
CA ASN A 130 -18.14 -2.78 10.45
C ASN A 130 -17.90 -1.30 10.17
N GLU A 131 -16.82 -0.75 10.72
CA GLU A 131 -16.32 0.55 10.29
C GLU A 131 -15.30 0.34 9.15
N ILE A 132 -15.24 1.28 8.21
CA ILE A 132 -14.27 1.27 7.12
C ILE A 132 -13.29 2.42 7.33
N ALA A 133 -12.01 2.16 7.08
CA ALA A 133 -10.97 3.15 7.19
C ALA A 133 -9.93 3.02 6.06
N ILE A 134 -9.49 4.15 5.54
CA ILE A 134 -8.42 4.24 4.54
C ILE A 134 -7.33 5.18 5.04
N GLY A 135 -6.07 4.78 4.85
CA GLY A 135 -4.91 5.55 5.24
C GLY A 135 -3.87 5.52 4.14
N THR A 136 -3.11 6.60 3.99
CA THR A 136 -2.06 6.70 2.97
C THR A 136 -0.79 7.31 3.53
N GLY A 137 0.35 6.89 3.02
CA GLY A 137 1.63 7.55 3.25
C GLY A 137 2.43 7.64 1.96
N HIS A 138 3.19 8.71 1.79
CA HIS A 138 3.98 8.98 0.58
C HIS A 138 5.40 9.40 0.95
N ARG A 139 6.38 8.94 0.17
CA ARG A 139 7.79 9.34 0.29
C ARG A 139 8.35 9.65 -1.09
N VAL A 140 9.35 10.53 -1.11
CA VAL A 140 10.24 10.74 -2.26
C VAL A 140 11.61 10.18 -1.87
N VAL A 141 12.17 9.33 -2.72
CA VAL A 141 13.44 8.60 -2.48
C VAL A 141 14.34 8.70 -3.70
#